data_AF-A0A2S5LIN8-F1
#
_entry.id   AF-A0A2S5LIN8-F1
#
_cell.length_a   1.000
_cell.length_b   1.000
_cell.length_c   1.000
_cell.angle_alpha   90.00
_cell.angle_beta   90.00
_cell.angle_gamma   90.00
#
_symmetry.space_group_name_H-M   'P 1'
#
loop_
_entity.id
_entity.type
_entity.pdbx_description
1 polymer ?
#
loop_
_entity_poly.entity_id
_entity_poly.type
_entity_poly.pdbx_seq_one_letter_code
_entity_poly.pdbx_strand_id
1 'polypeptide(L)' 'MALLQTNQVTSQSNQQVLDAISRAVQELKNGSGFGSIEIVIHEGRVTQIEKREKLRLQQAATNQLK' A
#
# COMPACT_ATOMS: atom_id res chain seq x y z
N MET A 1 13.08 7.63 -37.19
CA MET A 1 13.96 8.20 -36.15
C MET A 1 13.10 8.49 -34.92
N ALA A 2 13.15 7.65 -33.88
CA ALA A 2 12.51 7.91 -32.59
C ALA A 2 13.22 7.10 -31.50
N LEU A 3 14.32 7.64 -30.96
CA LEU A 3 15.13 7.01 -29.90
C LEU A 3 15.54 8.08 -28.87
N LEU A 4 14.56 8.76 -28.27
CA LEU A 4 14.82 9.74 -27.19
C LEU A 4 13.89 9.60 -25.97
N GLN A 5 12.95 8.64 -25.97
CA GLN A 5 11.89 8.59 -24.96
C GLN A 5 12.17 7.66 -23.77
N THR A 6 13.24 6.86 -23.84
CA THR A 6 13.48 5.76 -22.89
C THR A 6 13.92 6.23 -21.50
N ASN A 7 14.76 7.27 -21.41
CA ASN A 7 15.31 7.73 -20.12
C ASN A 7 14.31 8.47 -19.22
N GLN A 8 13.32 9.15 -19.79
CA GLN A 8 12.33 9.90 -19.00
C GLN A 8 11.28 8.95 -18.38
N VAL A 9 10.90 7.91 -19.12
CA VAL A 9 9.90 6.93 -18.68
C VAL A 9 10.41 6.09 -17.50
N THR A 10 11.68 5.72 -17.49
CA THR A 10 12.31 4.95 -16.39
C THR A 10 12.43 5.73 -15.10
N SER A 11 12.77 7.02 -15.18
CA SER A 11 12.90 7.88 -13.99
C SER A 11 11.53 8.14 -13.35
N GLN A 12 10.51 8.36 -14.18
CA GLN A 12 9.15 8.59 -13.70
C GLN A 12 8.54 7.34 -13.06
N SER A 13 8.77 6.15 -13.63
CA SER A 13 8.29 4.90 -13.02
C SER A 13 8.99 4.61 -11.69
N ASN A 14 10.29 4.91 -11.58
CA ASN A 14 11.02 4.75 -10.33
C ASN A 14 10.46 5.67 -9.23
N GLN A 15 10.19 6.95 -9.56
CA GLN A 15 9.58 7.88 -8.61
C GLN A 15 8.21 7.39 -8.13
N GLN A 16 7.38 6.85 -9.03
CA GLN A 16 6.07 6.30 -8.66
C GLN A 16 6.17 5.13 -7.67
N VAL A 17 7.17 4.25 -7.85
CA VAL A 17 7.43 3.14 -6.92
C VAL A 17 7.85 3.68 -5.55
N LEU A 18 8.79 4.62 -5.50
CA LEU A 18 9.25 5.23 -4.24
C LEU A 18 8.11 5.94 -3.50
N ASP A 19 7.26 6.65 -4.22
CA ASP A 19 6.10 7.33 -3.66
C ASP A 19 5.10 6.33 -3.07
N ALA A 20 4.84 5.21 -3.76
CA ALA A 20 3.94 4.16 -3.26
C ALA A 20 4.47 3.53 -1.96
N ILE A 21 5.77 3.25 -1.90
CA ILE A 21 6.43 2.71 -0.70
C ILE A 21 6.36 3.73 0.45
N SER A 22 6.71 4.99 0.19
CA SER A 22 6.69 6.06 1.20
C SER A 22 5.29 6.24 1.79
N ARG A 23 4.25 6.23 0.94
CA ARG A 23 2.85 6.32 1.37
C ARG A 23 2.45 5.14 2.25
N ALA A 24 2.79 3.91 1.84
CA ALA A 24 2.49 2.72 2.64
C ALA A 24 3.12 2.77 4.03
N VAL A 25 4.39 3.19 4.12
CA VAL A 25 5.09 3.35 5.41
C VAL A 25 4.42 4.42 6.27
N GLN A 26 4.03 5.55 5.69
CA GLN A 26 3.33 6.61 6.43
C GLN A 26 1.97 6.16 6.95
N GLU A 27 1.19 5.43 6.15
CA GLU A 27 -0.11 4.91 6.58
C GLU A 27 0.02 3.95 7.76
N LEU A 28 0.98 3.02 7.70
CA LEU A 28 1.24 2.08 8.80
C LEU A 28 1.68 2.82 10.06
N LYS A 29 2.58 3.80 9.93
CA LYS A 29 3.08 4.60 11.05
C LYS A 29 1.97 5.44 11.71
N ASN A 30 1.08 6.03 10.90
CA ASN A 30 0.05 6.94 11.38
C ASN A 30 -1.20 6.21 11.91
N GLY A 31 -1.20 4.87 11.93
CA GLY A 31 -2.32 4.10 12.47
C GLY A 31 -3.55 4.10 11.56
N SER A 32 -3.36 3.87 10.26
CA SER A 32 -4.45 3.83 9.25
C SER A 32 -5.54 2.77 9.48
N GLY A 33 -5.40 1.90 10.50
CA GLY A 33 -6.24 0.72 10.72
C GLY A 33 -5.70 -0.54 10.04
N PHE A 34 -4.85 -0.39 9.03
CA PHE A 34 -4.20 -1.53 8.36
C PHE A 34 -3.01 -2.05 9.18
N GLY A 35 -2.95 -3.37 9.37
CA GLY A 35 -1.86 -4.04 10.07
C GLY A 35 -0.71 -4.43 9.14
N SER A 36 -0.95 -4.49 7.83
CA SER A 36 0.09 -4.75 6.83
C SER A 36 -0.31 -4.18 5.47
N ILE A 37 0.68 -3.75 4.69
CA ILE A 37 0.52 -3.35 3.29
C ILE A 37 1.52 -4.14 2.46
N GLU A 38 1.06 -4.72 1.35
CA GLU A 38 1.85 -5.49 0.39
C GLU A 38 1.85 -4.76 -0.95
N ILE A 39 3.04 -4.54 -1.53
CA ILE A 39 3.21 -3.84 -2.81
C ILE A 39 3.89 -4.80 -3.77
N VAL A 40 3.27 -5.07 -4.93
CA VAL A 40 3.82 -5.93 -5.97
C VAL A 40 4.33 -5.07 -7.13
N ILE A 41 5.58 -5.29 -7.50
CA ILE A 41 6.27 -4.55 -8.57
C ILE A 41 6.65 -5.52 -9.67
N HIS A 42 6.19 -5.25 -10.89
CA HIS A 42 6.62 -5.96 -12.09
C HIS A 42 7.12 -4.94 -13.12
N GLU A 43 8.21 -5.26 -13.82
CA GLU A 43 8.79 -4.43 -14.87
C GLU A 43 9.04 -2.96 -14.44
N GLY A 44 9.44 -2.77 -13.19
CA GLY A 44 9.73 -1.44 -12.64
C GLY A 44 8.51 -0.57 -12.37
N ARG A 45 7.31 -1.16 -12.31
CA ARG A 45 6.04 -0.47 -12.03
C ARG A 45 5.28 -1.17 -10.90
N VAL A 46 4.58 -0.38 -10.10
CA VAL A 46 3.61 -0.93 -9.14
C VAL A 46 2.44 -1.51 -9.91
N THR A 47 2.15 -2.78 -9.67
CA THR A 47 1.06 -3.50 -10.32
C THR A 47 -0.08 -3.80 -9.37
N GLN A 48 0.22 -3.90 -8.08
CA GLN A 48 -0.77 -4.21 -7.05
C GLN A 48 -0.35 -3.61 -5.71
N ILE A 49 -1.35 -3.17 -4.96
CA ILE A 49 -1.22 -2.77 -3.56
C ILE A 49 -2.37 -3.45 -2.80
N GLU A 50 -2.03 -4.30 -1.84
CA GLU A 50 -3.01 -4.88 -0.92
C GLU A 50 -2.81 -4.30 0.49
N LYS A 51 -3.92 -4.01 1.17
CA LYS A 51 -3.92 -3.55 2.56
C LYS A 51 -4.74 -4.53 3.37
N ARG A 52 -4.18 -5.05 4.46
CA ARG A 52 -4.87 -5.99 5.36
C ARG A 52 -5.04 -5.34 6.71
N GLU A 53 -6.29 -5.33 7.19
CA GLU A 53 -6.67 -4.85 8.50
C GLU A 53 -6.92 -6.05 9.44
N LYS A 54 -6.55 -5.89 10.71
CA LYS A 54 -6.91 -6.85 11.75
C LYS A 54 -8.12 -6.34 12.53
N LEU A 55 -9.31 -6.65 12.02
CA LEU A 55 -10.55 -6.34 12.74
C LEU A 55 -10.65 -7.22 13.99
N ARG A 56 -10.69 -6.58 15.16
CA ARG A 56 -11.00 -7.26 16.42
C ARG A 56 -12.49 -7.13 16.68
N LEU A 57 -13.26 -8.14 16.29
CA LEU A 57 -14.65 -8.26 16.68
C LEU A 57 -14.70 -8.51 18.19
N GLN A 58 -15.03 -7.48 18.95
CA GLN A 58 -15.33 -7.63 20.37
C GLN A 58 -16.68 -8.35 20.44
N GLN A 59 -16.68 -9.59 20.92
CA GLN A 59 -17.93 -10.26 21.29
C GLN A 59 -18.56 -9.39 22.37
N ALA A 60 -19.62 -8.66 22.01
CA ALA A 60 -20.50 -8.04 22.97
C ALA A 60 -21.01 -9.17 23.85
N ALA A 61 -20.46 -9.30 25.05
CA ALA A 61 -21.01 -10.18 26.06
C ALA A 61 -22.39 -9.61 26.38
N THR A 62 -23.41 -10.18 25.74
CA THR A 62 -24.81 -9.91 26.02
C THR A 62 -25.10 -10.41 27.43
N ASN A 63 -24.77 -9.60 28.43
CA ASN A 63 -25.18 -9.83 29.80
C ASN A 63 -26.67 -9.47 29.86
N GLN A 64 -27.53 -10.46 29.58
CA GLN A 64 -28.94 -10.38 29.88
C GLN A 64 -29.08 -10.37 31.40
N LEU A 65 -29.25 -9.18 31.95
CA LEU A 65 -29.66 -8.97 33.33
C LEU A 65 -31.00 -9.71 33.53
N LYS A 66 -30.95 -10.77 34.34
CA LYS A 66 -32.13 -11.40 34.95
C LYS A 66 -32.62 -10.56 36.12
#